data_AF-A0A822GZ58-F1
#
_entry.id   AF-A0A822GZ58-F1
#
_cell.length_a   1.000
_cell.length_b   1.000
_cell.length_c   1.000
_cell.angle_alpha   90.00
_cell.angle_beta   90.00
_cell.angle_gamma   90.00
#
_symmetry.space_group_name_H-M   'P 1'
#
loop_
_entity.id
_entity.type
_entity.pdbx_description
1 polymer ?
#
loop_
_entity_poly.entity_id
_entity_poly.type
_entity_poly.pdbx_seq_one_letter_code
_entity_poly.pdbx_strand_id
1 'polypeptide(L)' 'ELLAARFTVDNEWYRARVEKIEGNNRISIYFIDYGNREIITDLSRLTKLPPGML' A
#
# COMPACT_ATOMS: atom_id res chain seq x y z
N GLU A 1 -3.29 -9.62 -1.07
CA GLU A 1 -3.50 -9.34 0.37
C GLU A 1 -3.89 -7.88 0.54
N LEU A 2 -4.86 -7.59 1.42
CA LEU A 2 -5.29 -6.23 1.74
C LEU A 2 -4.47 -5.69 2.91
N LEU A 3 -4.01 -4.45 2.80
CA LEU A 3 -3.13 -3.79 3.76
C LEU A 3 -3.46 -2.30 3.84
N ALA A 4 -2.80 -1.60 4.77
CA ALA A 4 -2.74 -0.15 4.77
C ALA A 4 -1.40 0.30 4.18
N ALA A 5 -1.45 1.22 3.22
CA ALA A 5 -0.28 1.85 2.64
C ALA A 5 -0.32 3.35 2.89
N ARG A 6 0.82 3.92 3.27
CA ARG A 6 0.99 5.37 3.42
C ARG A 6 1.30 5.97 2.06
N PHE A 7 0.42 6.83 1.55
CA PHE A 7 0.55 7.45 0.23
C PHE A 7 1.71 8.46 0.21
N THR A 8 2.44 8.56 -0.91
CA THR A 8 3.67 9.37 -0.95
C THR A 8 3.42 10.87 -1.04
N VAL A 9 2.24 11.28 -1.52
CA VAL A 9 1.92 12.71 -1.76
C VAL A 9 1.54 13.42 -0.46
N ASP A 10 0.73 12.81 0.39
CA ASP A 10 0.16 13.45 1.60
C ASP A 10 0.62 12.80 2.91
N ASN A 11 1.29 11.65 2.86
CA ASN A 11 1.71 10.86 4.03
C ASN A 11 0.57 10.32 4.90
N GLU A 12 -0.64 10.18 4.34
CA GLU A 12 -1.78 9.57 5.02
C GLU A 12 -1.92 8.08 4.68
N TRP A 13 -2.63 7.34 5.53
CA TRP A 13 -2.82 5.89 5.40
C TRP A 13 -4.12 5.55 4.68
N TYR A 14 -4.03 4.63 3.71
CA TYR A 14 -5.16 4.24 2.87
C TYR A 14 -5.20 2.73 2.67
N ARG A 15 -6.39 2.20 2.34
CA ARG A 15 -6.54 0.79 2.01
C ARG A 15 -5.91 0.51 0.66
N ALA A 16 -5.05 -0.49 0.62
CA ALA A 16 -4.38 -0.90 -0.60
C ALA A 16 -4.29 -2.43 -0.68
N ARG A 17 -4.11 -2.93 -1.90
CA ARG A 17 -3.77 -4.34 -2.15
C ARG A 17 -2.41 -4.42 -2.81
N VAL A 18 -1.63 -5.42 -2.43
CA VAL A 18 -0.41 -5.79 -3.19
C VAL A 18 -0.83 -6.40 -4.51
N GLU A 19 -0.34 -5.84 -5.62
CA GLU A 19 -0.51 -6.41 -6.96
C GLU A 19 0.71 -7.25 -7.37
N LYS A 20 1.93 -6.83 -7.02
CA LYS A 20 3.16 -7.53 -7.41
C LYS A 20 4.34 -7.20 -6.49
N ILE A 21 5.15 -8.21 -6.16
CA ILE A 21 6.47 -8.04 -5.53
C ILE A 21 7.51 -8.09 -6.66
N GLU A 22 8.20 -6.98 -6.90
CA GLU A 22 9.09 -6.82 -8.07
C GLU A 22 10.57 -7.13 -7.78
N GLY A 23 10.89 -7.54 -6.55
CA GLY A 23 12.28 -7.71 -6.08
C GLY A 23 12.91 -6.40 -5.62
N ASN A 24 14.10 -6.46 -5.01
CA ASN A 24 14.82 -5.27 -4.49
C ASN A 24 13.97 -4.36 -3.60
N ASN A 25 13.14 -4.95 -2.73
CA ASN A 25 12.20 -4.23 -1.85
C ASN A 25 11.17 -3.34 -2.60
N ARG A 26 10.93 -3.58 -3.89
CA ARG A 26 9.91 -2.87 -4.67
C ARG A 26 8.61 -3.66 -4.65
N ILE A 27 7.53 -3.01 -4.24
CA ILE A 27 6.19 -3.59 -4.16
C ILE A 27 5.21 -2.69 -4.91
N SER A 28 4.57 -3.23 -5.94
CA SER A 28 3.47 -2.55 -6.64
C SER A 28 2.18 -2.73 -5.86
N ILE A 29 1.55 -1.61 -5.50
CA ILE A 29 0.28 -1.56 -4.77
C ILE A 29 -0.79 -0.80 -5.55
N TYR A 30 -2.05 -1.10 -5.24
CA TYR A 30 -3.23 -0.41 -5.76
C TYR A 30 -4.07 0.09 -4.59
N PHE A 31 -4.35 1.39 -4.55
CA PHE A 31 -5.20 2.03 -3.55
C PHE A 31 -6.67 1.78 -3.91
N ILE A 32 -7.34 0.91 -3.14
CA ILE A 32 -8.63 0.34 -3.54
C ILE A 32 -9.78 1.36 -3.55
N ASP A 33 -9.63 2.44 -2.78
CA ASP A 33 -10.64 3.48 -2.64
C ASP A 33 -10.55 4.57 -3.73
N TYR A 34 -9.40 4.69 -4.40
CA TYR A 34 -9.09 5.82 -5.29
C TYR A 34 -8.65 5.41 -6.70
N GLY A 35 -8.20 4.17 -6.89
CA GLY A 35 -7.87 3.63 -8.20
C GLY A 35 -6.44 3.90 -8.69
N ASN A 36 -5.65 4.69 -7.96
CA ASN A 36 -4.25 4.95 -8.27
C ASN A 36 -3.32 3.83 -7.80
N ARG A 37 -2.11 3.79 -8.38
CA ARG A 37 -1.05 2.81 -8.09
C ARG A 37 0.23 3.51 -7.66
N GLU A 38 0.99 2.82 -6.84
CA GLU A 38 2.34 3.23 -6.48
C GLU A 38 3.28 2.02 -6.42
N ILE A 39 4.56 2.29 -6.60
CA ILE A 39 5.63 1.35 -6.28
C ILE A 39 6.27 1.81 -4.99
N ILE A 40 6.10 1.03 -3.93
CA ILE A 40 6.68 1.28 -2.62
C ILE A 40 8.06 0.63 -2.56
N THR A 41 9.07 1.42 -2.19
CA THR A 41 10.45 0.96 -1.95
C THR A 41 10.86 1.01 -0.48
N ASP A 42 10.12 1.77 0.32
CA ASP A 42 10.28 1.86 1.77
C ASP A 42 9.17 1.06 2.45
N LEU A 43 9.53 -0.10 3.02
CA LEU A 43 8.58 -0.99 3.67
C LEU A 43 7.92 -0.38 4.92
N SER A 44 8.46 0.71 5.50
CA SER A 44 7.82 1.43 6.60
C SER A 44 6.48 2.07 6.20
N ARG A 45 6.22 2.21 4.90
CA ARG A 45 4.96 2.69 4.34
C ARG A 45 3.89 1.61 4.20
N LEU A 46 4.17 0.37 4.60
CA LEU A 46 3.22 -0.75 4.53
C LEU A 46 2.96 -1.28 5.93
N THR A 47 1.69 -1.52 6.26
CA THR A 47 1.31 -2.19 7.51
C THR A 47 0.07 -3.05 7.31
N LYS A 48 -0.15 -3.99 8.23
CA LYS A 48 -1.37 -4.79 8.23
C LYS A 48 -2.57 -3.88 8.44
N LEU A 49 -3.65 -4.14 7.71
CA LEU A 49 -4.88 -3.39 7.91
C LEU A 49 -5.44 -3.70 9.33
N PRO A 50 -5.80 -2.69 10.13
CA PRO A 50 -6.40 -2.92 11.44
C PRO A 50 -7.72 -3.73 11.35
N PRO A 51 -8.03 -4.56 12.34
CA PRO A 51 -9.34 -5.21 12.44
C PRO A 51 -10.45 -4.14 12.44
N GLY A 52 -11.45 -4.31 11.56
CA GLY A 52 -12.57 -3.36 11.43
C GLY A 52 -12.47 -2.38 10.26
N MET A 53 -11.36 -2.38 9.51
CA MET A 53 -11.23 -1.61 8.26
C MET A 53 -11.38 -2.44 6.97
N LEU A 54 -11.79 -3.72 7.11
CA LEU A 54 -12.09 -4.63 5.99
C LEU A 54 -13.33 -4.15 5.23
#